data_AF-A0A151MNY1-F1
#
_entry.id   AF-A0A151MNY1-F1
#
_cell.length_a   1.000
_cell.length_b   1.000
_cell.length_c   1.000
_cell.angle_alpha   90.00
_cell.angle_beta   90.00
_cell.angle_gamma   90.00
#
_symmetry.space_group_name_H-M   'P 1'
#
loop_
_entity.id
_entity.type
_entity.pdbx_description
1 polymer ?
#
loop_
_entity_poly.entity_id
_entity_poly.type
_entity_poly.pdbx_seq_one_letter_code
_entity_poly.pdbx_strand_id
1 'polypeptide(L)'
;MPLQEQEDEIRQATELEPKGRRKAGGEVISKLKLRKYKNGKLRLSDILDISPGSIQDQNPQTLGDLPWHFLRKPGPRAPSLAVPAGAAVYVYQNLRPFYKHRLPPRAPAPLERDVWDQARQDKIDPLMLKEMLESIREKAEIPLSARSLRFLTLEPGELQAFVTLHKDQPLQHQTVITCMTTLRKDLADEDGATCLVLGTESREVLILDPEAFTGLAQMMLPAVPAFLEATGQFDVEYRLTAACRNGCLYLLRRDSRRPRCCIELSAQPVGLVRVQKTLVVGCSDDTLRGYTQKGKRLWTVQLPAPLLTMALLEQKSRGFQAVLAALSNQEVHVYRDKALLDVIQTPDVVTGLIFGRYGREDSTLLMTTKGGGLLVKMLKRRAVLEAPLAPGPPLAQAVRLAVPKKTRLYVDQTLREREAGAAMHQVFQTELSRLRLSAARAYVRALQGSLAPLSATPQHPLSLRATVQGIGPTFKLTLHLQSAAPAGASTGLLLSFQYDEHLYAMASSLLRTPMLVPGLNYPIETFVECLSDKGISDIIKGIAS
;
A
#
# COMPACT_ATOMS: atom_id res chain seq x y z
N MET A 1 50.09 4.21 48.91
CA MET A 1 50.54 5.60 48.68
C MET A 1 50.21 5.98 47.25
N PRO A 2 49.37 6.99 46.97
CA PRO A 2 48.41 7.69 47.82
C PRO A 2 46.96 7.29 47.42
N LEU A 3 46.24 6.69 48.35
CA LEU A 3 44.80 6.40 48.30
C LEU A 3 44.08 7.23 49.37
N GLN A 4 44.63 8.41 49.68
CA GLN A 4 44.29 9.17 50.89
C GLN A 4 44.16 10.68 50.62
N GLU A 5 44.05 11.08 49.36
CA GLU A 5 43.78 12.48 48.95
C GLU A 5 42.47 12.62 48.13
N GLN A 6 41.65 11.57 48.07
CA GLN A 6 40.31 11.62 47.44
C GLN A 6 39.15 11.36 48.41
N GLU A 7 39.43 11.07 49.68
CA GLU A 7 38.39 10.79 50.70
C GLU A 7 38.10 11.96 51.65
N ASP A 8 38.87 13.06 51.60
CA ASP A 8 38.71 14.21 52.50
C ASP A 8 37.94 15.41 51.91
N GLU A 9 37.56 15.38 50.62
CA GLU A 9 36.60 16.37 50.07
C GLU A 9 35.14 15.95 50.23
N ILE A 10 34.86 14.74 50.72
CA ILE A 10 33.50 14.17 50.84
C ILE A 10 32.94 14.30 52.28
N ARG A 11 33.71 14.83 53.25
CA ARG A 11 33.33 14.82 54.68
C ARG A 11 33.07 16.18 55.34
N GLN A 12 33.08 17.29 54.60
CA GLN A 12 32.66 18.60 55.14
C GLN A 12 31.68 19.31 54.22
N ALA A 13 30.46 18.80 54.13
CA ALA A 13 29.26 19.60 53.82
C ALA A 13 27.99 18.77 54.01
N THR A 14 27.84 18.14 55.18
CA THR A 14 26.54 17.68 55.68
C THR A 14 26.27 18.41 56.98
N GLU A 15 25.62 19.56 56.89
CA GLU A 15 24.60 20.03 57.83
C GLU A 15 24.06 21.37 57.32
N LEU A 16 22.74 21.42 57.11
CA LEU A 16 21.81 22.55 57.05
C LEU A 16 20.84 22.47 55.85
N GLU A 17 19.78 21.70 56.04
CA GLU A 17 18.44 21.98 55.47
C GLU A 17 17.99 23.39 55.91
N PRO A 18 17.30 24.19 55.07
CA PRO A 18 15.87 23.93 54.87
C PRO A 18 15.26 24.27 53.48
N LYS A 19 14.23 23.48 53.13
CA LYS A 19 12.95 23.85 52.46
C LYS A 19 12.98 24.56 51.08
N GLY A 20 12.53 23.82 50.04
CA GLY A 20 11.77 24.45 48.93
C GLY A 20 11.83 23.78 47.54
N ARG A 21 10.85 22.92 47.25
CA ARG A 21 10.21 22.64 45.93
C ARG A 21 11.05 22.71 44.62
N ARG A 22 11.33 21.51 44.09
CA ARG A 22 11.23 21.04 42.67
C ARG A 22 11.21 22.10 41.55
N LYS A 23 12.25 22.13 40.71
CA LYS A 23 12.23 22.42 39.24
C LYS A 23 13.65 22.35 38.65
N ALA A 24 13.99 21.31 37.88
CA ALA A 24 15.07 21.35 36.88
C ALA A 24 15.12 20.07 36.02
N GLY A 25 14.47 20.09 34.86
CA GLY A 25 14.67 19.12 33.76
C GLY A 25 14.86 19.83 32.42
N GLY A 26 15.38 21.07 32.46
CA GLY A 26 15.31 22.02 31.35
C GLY A 26 16.63 22.40 30.69
N GLU A 27 17.77 21.87 31.11
CA GLU A 27 19.07 22.46 30.73
C GLU A 27 19.93 21.68 29.73
N VAL A 28 19.45 20.57 29.17
CA VAL A 28 20.21 19.83 28.14
C VAL A 28 19.90 20.30 26.71
N ILE A 29 18.77 20.99 26.49
CA ILE A 29 18.34 21.46 25.15
C ILE A 29 18.96 22.81 24.78
N SER A 30 19.60 23.51 25.72
CA SER A 30 20.20 24.84 25.50
C SER A 30 21.50 24.83 24.69
N LYS A 31 22.09 23.67 24.40
CA LYS A 31 23.37 23.56 23.67
C LYS A 31 23.25 23.32 22.16
N LEU A 32 22.07 22.99 21.63
CA LEU A 32 21.87 22.83 20.18
C LEU A 32 21.32 24.12 19.55
N LYS A 33 22.24 24.94 19.04
CA LYS A 33 22.00 26.22 18.33
C LYS A 33 21.22 26.04 17.02
N LEU A 34 19.94 25.66 17.07
CA LEU A 34 19.02 25.73 15.93
C LEU A 34 17.95 26.80 16.19
N ARG A 35 18.36 28.05 16.04
CA ARG A 35 17.45 29.18 15.82
C ARG A 35 18.03 30.06 14.72
N LYS A 36 17.37 30.05 13.55
CA LYS A 36 16.89 31.24 12.84
C LYS A 36 16.29 30.82 11.50
N TYR A 37 14.97 30.64 11.47
CA TYR A 37 14.08 31.30 10.51
C TYR A 37 12.68 31.34 11.15
N LYS A 38 12.49 32.36 12.00
CA LYS A 38 11.17 32.82 12.44
C LYS A 38 10.73 33.90 11.46
N ASN A 39 9.84 33.55 10.53
CA ASN A 39 8.76 34.42 10.07
C ASN A 39 7.50 33.72 10.60
N GLY A 40 6.64 34.28 11.44
CA GLY A 40 6.32 35.69 11.59
C GLY A 40 4.81 35.94 11.50
N LYS A 41 3.94 34.98 11.87
CA LYS A 41 2.58 35.12 12.48
C LYS A 41 1.70 33.90 12.21
N LEU A 42 1.66 32.98 13.18
CA LEU A 42 0.44 32.35 13.70
C LEU A 42 0.86 31.69 15.03
N ARG A 43 0.46 32.30 16.15
CA ARG A 43 0.85 31.84 17.49
C ARG A 43 -0.02 30.63 17.87
N LEU A 44 0.67 29.58 18.30
CA LEU A 44 0.19 28.33 18.92
C LEU A 44 -0.43 28.61 20.30
N SER A 45 -1.52 29.38 20.34
CA SER A 45 -2.28 29.65 21.56
C SER A 45 -3.80 29.47 21.41
N ASP A 46 -4.29 29.03 20.25
CA ASP A 46 -5.70 28.62 20.08
C ASP A 46 -5.80 27.31 19.27
N ILE A 47 -5.09 26.28 19.71
CA ILE A 47 -5.42 24.89 19.39
C ILE A 47 -5.84 24.29 20.73
N LEU A 48 -7.13 24.02 20.89
CA LEU A 48 -7.63 23.24 22.00
C LEU A 48 -7.47 21.77 21.62
N ASP A 49 -6.39 21.15 22.09
CA ASP A 49 -6.30 19.70 22.16
C ASP A 49 -7.34 19.24 23.19
N ILE A 50 -8.37 18.56 22.71
CA ILE A 50 -9.38 17.98 23.60
C ILE A 50 -8.77 16.71 24.19
N SER A 51 -8.38 16.77 25.46
CA SER A 51 -8.13 15.60 26.28
C SER A 51 -9.36 14.67 26.27
N PRO A 52 -9.19 13.33 26.26
CA PRO A 52 -10.29 12.36 26.14
C PRO A 52 -11.39 12.47 27.23
N GLY A 53 -11.19 13.26 28.28
CA GLY A 53 -12.16 13.45 29.38
C GLY A 53 -13.39 14.34 29.08
N SER A 54 -13.64 14.75 27.84
CA SER A 54 -14.85 15.52 27.47
C SER A 54 -15.75 14.83 26.44
N ILE A 55 -15.43 13.59 26.09
CA ILE A 55 -16.34 12.72 25.35
C ILE A 55 -17.30 12.12 26.39
N GLN A 56 -18.60 12.39 26.29
CA GLN A 56 -19.58 11.64 27.05
C GLN A 56 -19.48 10.17 26.63
N ASP A 57 -19.15 9.29 27.57
CA ASP A 57 -19.22 7.84 27.35
C ASP A 57 -20.64 7.47 26.93
N GLN A 58 -20.81 7.16 25.64
CA GLN A 58 -22.01 6.50 25.14
C GLN A 58 -21.70 5.01 25.01
N ASN A 59 -22.64 4.17 25.44
CA ASN A 59 -22.47 2.73 25.32
C ASN A 59 -22.35 2.35 23.83
N PRO A 60 -21.28 1.64 23.43
CA PRO A 60 -21.13 1.17 22.07
C PRO A 60 -22.29 0.21 21.73
N GLN A 61 -22.99 0.48 20.63
CA GLN A 61 -24.03 -0.42 20.13
C GLN A 61 -23.39 -1.45 19.20
N THR A 62 -23.56 -2.74 19.52
CA THR A 62 -23.10 -3.84 18.68
C THR A 62 -24.03 -3.99 17.48
N LEU A 63 -23.48 -3.84 16.28
CA LEU A 63 -24.16 -4.20 15.03
C LEU A 63 -23.96 -5.69 14.77
N GLY A 64 -24.96 -6.37 14.18
CA GLY A 64 -24.86 -7.79 13.85
C GLY A 64 -23.88 -8.10 12.71
N ASP A 65 -23.61 -7.13 11.85
CA ASP A 65 -22.69 -7.22 10.70
C ASP A 65 -21.75 -6.00 10.70
N LEU A 66 -20.62 -6.11 9.99
CA LEU A 66 -19.68 -5.00 9.81
C LEU A 66 -20.31 -3.88 8.97
N PRO A 67 -20.41 -2.65 9.49
CA PRO A 67 -20.94 -1.51 8.73
C PRO A 67 -19.92 -1.04 7.69
N TRP A 68 -20.37 -0.80 6.47
CA TRP A 68 -19.50 -0.30 5.39
C TRP A 68 -19.42 1.23 5.36
N HIS A 69 -20.51 1.92 5.73
CA HIS A 69 -20.61 3.39 5.72
C HIS A 69 -21.53 3.89 6.84
N PHE A 70 -21.38 5.17 7.20
CA PHE A 70 -22.29 5.90 8.07
C PHE A 70 -22.77 7.15 7.34
N LEU A 71 -24.07 7.39 7.33
CA LEU A 71 -24.64 8.51 6.58
C LEU A 71 -25.71 9.21 7.39
N ARG A 72 -25.48 10.49 7.63
CA ARG A 72 -26.49 11.37 8.20
C ARG A 72 -27.51 11.70 7.12
N LYS A 73 -28.78 11.43 7.41
CA LYS A 73 -29.93 11.81 6.59
C LYS A 73 -30.53 13.10 7.14
N PRO A 74 -30.37 14.24 6.44
CA PRO A 74 -31.02 15.50 6.82
C PRO A 74 -32.55 15.39 6.73
N GLY A 75 -33.24 16.08 7.61
CA GLY A 75 -34.69 16.25 7.59
C GLY A 75 -35.14 17.39 8.51
N PRO A 76 -36.42 17.79 8.47
CA PRO A 76 -36.96 18.92 9.24
C PRO A 76 -37.01 18.69 10.76
N ARG A 77 -36.91 17.43 11.20
CA ARG A 77 -36.67 17.02 12.59
C ARG A 77 -35.25 16.47 12.72
N ALA A 78 -34.76 16.29 13.95
CA ALA A 78 -33.42 15.77 14.22
C ALA A 78 -33.01 14.65 13.24
N PRO A 79 -31.86 14.79 12.55
CA PRO A 79 -31.49 13.96 11.41
C PRO A 79 -31.34 12.49 11.83
N SER A 80 -31.76 11.58 10.96
CA SER A 80 -31.60 10.14 11.18
C SER A 80 -30.23 9.69 10.69
N LEU A 81 -29.66 8.66 11.30
CA LEU A 81 -28.42 8.02 10.85
C LEU A 81 -28.76 6.72 10.12
N ALA A 82 -28.35 6.59 8.88
CA ALA A 82 -28.46 5.35 8.10
C ALA A 82 -27.11 4.63 8.08
N VAL A 83 -27.14 3.33 8.37
CA VAL A 83 -25.96 2.46 8.46
C VAL A 83 -26.20 1.20 7.61
N PRO A 84 -25.58 1.05 6.43
CA PRO A 84 -25.61 -0.17 5.65
C PRO A 84 -24.68 -1.22 6.26
N ALA A 85 -25.22 -2.43 6.46
CA ALA A 85 -24.45 -3.61 6.81
C ALA A 85 -25.07 -4.84 6.13
N GLY A 86 -24.26 -5.60 5.39
CA GLY A 86 -24.74 -6.72 4.59
C GLY A 86 -25.78 -6.29 3.55
N ALA A 87 -26.92 -6.98 3.53
CA ALA A 87 -28.07 -6.70 2.65
C ALA A 87 -29.09 -5.72 3.26
N ALA A 88 -28.78 -5.10 4.41
CA ALA A 88 -29.72 -4.29 5.17
C ALA A 88 -29.19 -2.88 5.44
N VAL A 89 -30.12 -1.93 5.55
CA VAL A 89 -29.87 -0.57 6.04
C VAL A 89 -30.57 -0.41 7.38
N TYR A 90 -29.79 -0.13 8.41
CA TYR A 90 -30.27 0.19 9.75
C TYR A 90 -30.42 1.69 9.88
N VAL A 91 -31.63 2.14 10.23
CA VAL A 91 -31.95 3.55 10.43
C VAL A 91 -32.08 3.80 11.92
N TYR A 92 -31.30 4.75 12.41
CA TYR A 92 -31.30 5.19 13.79
C TYR A 92 -31.88 6.60 13.88
N GLN A 93 -32.92 6.77 14.69
CA GLN A 93 -33.46 8.09 15.03
C GLN A 93 -33.02 8.43 16.44
N ASN A 94 -32.42 9.61 16.63
CA ASN A 94 -31.82 9.99 17.92
C ASN A 94 -30.86 8.92 18.48
N LEU A 95 -30.06 8.30 17.58
CA LEU A 95 -29.11 7.22 17.90
C LEU A 95 -29.75 5.95 18.52
N ARG A 96 -31.07 5.78 18.33
CA ARG A 96 -31.79 4.56 18.73
C ARG A 96 -32.26 3.81 17.48
N PRO A 97 -32.20 2.46 17.47
CA PRO A 97 -32.71 1.66 16.37
C PRO A 97 -34.18 2.03 16.11
N PHE A 98 -34.48 2.45 14.89
CA PHE A 98 -35.82 2.86 14.50
C PHE A 98 -36.41 1.93 13.44
N TYR A 99 -35.63 1.63 12.39
CA TYR A 99 -36.11 0.85 11.26
C TYR A 99 -34.98 0.03 10.63
N LYS A 100 -35.31 -1.17 10.13
CA LYS A 100 -34.39 -2.03 9.38
C LYS A 100 -35.00 -2.31 8.00
N HIS A 101 -34.42 -1.69 6.98
CA HIS A 101 -34.75 -2.01 5.59
C HIS A 101 -33.88 -3.16 5.10
N ARG A 102 -34.47 -4.22 4.52
CA ARG A 102 -33.71 -5.26 3.82
C ARG A 102 -33.94 -5.13 2.33
N LEU A 103 -32.87 -5.25 1.55
CA LEU A 103 -32.97 -5.33 0.11
C LEU A 103 -33.77 -6.58 -0.31
N PRO A 104 -34.62 -6.49 -1.34
CA PRO A 104 -35.36 -7.63 -1.84
C PRO A 104 -34.37 -8.70 -2.36
N PRO A 105 -34.51 -9.98 -1.97
CA PRO A 105 -33.65 -11.04 -2.49
C PRO A 105 -33.90 -11.20 -4.00
N ARG A 106 -32.83 -11.41 -4.76
CA ARG A 106 -32.93 -11.66 -6.19
C ARG A 106 -33.26 -13.13 -6.45
N ALA A 107 -34.00 -13.36 -7.53
CA ALA A 107 -34.20 -14.71 -8.05
C ALA A 107 -32.85 -15.26 -8.56
N PRO A 108 -32.50 -16.51 -8.23
CA PRO A 108 -31.31 -17.17 -8.77
C PRO A 108 -31.45 -17.40 -10.28
N ALA A 109 -30.35 -17.79 -10.93
CA ALA A 109 -30.38 -18.13 -12.35
C ALA A 109 -31.38 -19.28 -12.59
N PRO A 110 -32.18 -19.24 -13.68
CA PRO A 110 -33.21 -20.26 -13.92
C PRO A 110 -32.60 -21.66 -14.04
N LEU A 111 -31.47 -21.79 -14.73
CA LEU A 111 -30.72 -23.05 -14.85
C LEU A 111 -30.23 -23.59 -13.50
N GLU A 112 -29.76 -22.70 -12.61
CA GLU A 112 -29.34 -23.09 -11.27
C GLU A 112 -30.54 -23.62 -10.47
N ARG A 113 -31.69 -22.95 -10.59
CA ARG A 113 -32.93 -23.35 -9.94
C ARG A 113 -33.42 -24.71 -10.45
N ASP A 114 -33.43 -24.93 -11.76
CA ASP A 114 -33.86 -26.19 -12.38
C ASP A 114 -33.00 -27.36 -11.91
N VAL A 115 -31.69 -27.15 -11.81
CA VAL A 115 -30.73 -28.16 -11.34
C VAL A 115 -30.95 -28.49 -9.86
N TRP A 116 -31.20 -27.49 -9.01
CA TRP A 116 -31.57 -27.73 -7.61
C TRP A 116 -32.96 -28.38 -7.46
N ASP A 117 -33.92 -28.06 -8.31
CA ASP A 117 -35.25 -28.68 -8.31
C ASP A 117 -35.19 -30.14 -8.76
N GLN A 118 -34.29 -30.48 -9.70
CA GLN A 118 -34.02 -31.87 -10.09
C GLN A 118 -33.32 -32.66 -8.97
N ALA A 119 -32.37 -32.06 -8.26
CA ALA A 119 -31.77 -32.66 -7.07
C ALA A 119 -32.79 -32.82 -5.93
N ARG A 120 -33.74 -31.89 -5.78
CA ARG A 120 -34.82 -31.98 -4.80
C ARG A 120 -35.76 -33.15 -5.08
N GLN A 121 -36.01 -33.42 -6.36
CA GLN A 121 -36.82 -34.55 -6.85
C GLN A 121 -36.04 -35.88 -6.86
N ASP A 122 -34.82 -35.91 -6.30
CA ASP A 122 -33.91 -37.05 -6.27
C ASP A 122 -33.67 -37.67 -7.68
N LYS A 123 -33.71 -36.83 -8.73
CA LYS A 123 -33.49 -37.23 -10.14
C LYS A 123 -32.01 -37.22 -10.54
N ILE A 124 -31.16 -36.54 -9.77
CA ILE A 124 -29.74 -36.35 -10.04
C ILE A 124 -28.95 -36.67 -8.77
N ASP A 125 -27.85 -37.41 -8.93
CA ASP A 125 -26.89 -37.68 -7.87
C ASP A 125 -26.05 -36.43 -7.50
N PRO A 126 -25.59 -36.25 -6.26
CA PRO A 126 -24.87 -35.04 -5.87
C PRO A 126 -23.58 -34.77 -6.66
N LEU A 127 -22.95 -35.82 -7.20
CA LEU A 127 -21.76 -35.67 -8.05
C LEU A 127 -22.11 -35.01 -9.40
N MET A 128 -23.20 -35.48 -10.03
CA MET A 128 -23.72 -34.91 -11.26
C MET A 128 -24.27 -33.49 -11.03
N LEU A 129 -24.89 -33.23 -9.88
CA LEU A 129 -25.28 -31.87 -9.46
C LEU A 129 -24.05 -30.94 -9.42
N LYS A 130 -22.91 -31.43 -8.91
CA LYS A 130 -21.65 -30.67 -8.84
C LYS A 130 -21.12 -30.33 -10.23
N GLU A 131 -21.06 -31.32 -11.13
CA GLU A 131 -20.64 -31.13 -12.52
C GLU A 131 -21.54 -30.15 -13.28
N MET A 132 -22.87 -30.28 -13.13
CA MET A 132 -23.83 -29.36 -13.76
C MET A 132 -23.66 -27.93 -13.24
N LEU A 133 -23.48 -27.74 -11.94
CA LEU A 133 -23.23 -26.41 -11.36
C LEU A 133 -21.88 -25.82 -11.82
N GLU A 134 -20.82 -26.62 -11.98
CA GLU A 134 -19.56 -26.16 -12.57
C GLU A 134 -19.74 -25.72 -14.02
N SER A 135 -20.51 -26.48 -14.82
CA SER A 135 -20.82 -26.11 -16.19
C SER A 135 -21.61 -24.79 -16.29
N ILE A 136 -22.52 -24.55 -15.34
CA ILE A 136 -23.26 -23.28 -15.24
C ILE A 136 -22.31 -22.16 -14.83
N ARG A 137 -21.39 -22.39 -13.89
CA ARG A 137 -20.40 -21.39 -13.45
C ARG A 137 -19.55 -20.87 -14.60
N GLU A 138 -19.17 -21.73 -15.54
CA GLU A 138 -18.33 -21.35 -16.69
C GLU A 138 -19.11 -20.58 -17.77
N LYS A 139 -20.40 -20.89 -17.94
CA LYS A 139 -21.21 -20.38 -19.07
C LYS A 139 -22.14 -19.24 -18.70
N ALA A 140 -22.52 -19.11 -17.43
CA ALA A 140 -23.57 -18.18 -17.02
C ALA A 140 -23.05 -16.74 -16.85
N GLU A 141 -23.82 -15.79 -17.36
CA GLU A 141 -23.60 -14.35 -17.10
C GLU A 141 -23.97 -13.94 -15.66
N ILE A 142 -24.89 -14.69 -15.05
CA ILE A 142 -25.36 -14.46 -13.67
C ILE A 142 -24.52 -15.35 -12.73
N PRO A 143 -23.92 -14.79 -11.67
CA PRO A 143 -23.17 -15.58 -10.70
C PRO A 143 -24.09 -16.56 -9.95
N LEU A 144 -23.55 -17.73 -9.63
CA LEU A 144 -24.22 -18.73 -8.79
C LEU A 144 -24.49 -18.18 -7.38
N SER A 145 -25.54 -18.68 -6.74
CA SER A 145 -25.84 -18.34 -5.34
C SER A 145 -24.74 -18.84 -4.39
N ALA A 146 -24.64 -18.20 -3.21
CA ALA A 146 -23.70 -18.61 -2.16
C ALA A 146 -23.88 -20.08 -1.73
N ARG A 147 -25.11 -20.62 -1.83
CA ARG A 147 -25.38 -22.04 -1.55
C ARG A 147 -24.69 -22.95 -2.57
N SER A 148 -24.88 -22.67 -3.86
CA SER A 148 -24.26 -23.44 -4.93
C SER A 148 -22.74 -23.33 -4.90
N LEU A 149 -22.20 -22.14 -4.65
CA LEU A 149 -20.75 -21.95 -4.48
C LEU A 149 -20.19 -22.75 -3.30
N ARG A 150 -20.87 -22.74 -2.15
CA ARG A 150 -20.47 -23.56 -1.00
C ARG A 150 -20.56 -25.05 -1.31
N PHE A 151 -21.58 -25.49 -2.04
CA PHE A 151 -21.71 -26.90 -2.45
C PHE A 151 -20.54 -27.35 -3.33
N LEU A 152 -20.10 -26.51 -4.27
CA LEU A 152 -18.95 -26.80 -5.14
C LEU A 152 -17.64 -26.99 -4.36
N THR A 153 -17.48 -26.32 -3.20
CA THR A 153 -16.26 -26.45 -2.39
C THR A 153 -16.19 -27.71 -1.53
N LEU A 154 -17.30 -28.46 -1.39
CA LEU A 154 -17.36 -29.63 -0.52
C LEU A 154 -16.68 -30.86 -1.13
N GLU A 155 -16.16 -31.72 -0.26
CA GLU A 155 -15.63 -33.03 -0.63
C GLU A 155 -16.76 -34.04 -0.93
N PRO A 156 -16.51 -35.09 -1.73
CA PRO A 156 -17.53 -36.05 -2.16
C PRO A 156 -18.33 -36.70 -1.01
N GLY A 157 -17.68 -36.95 0.13
CA GLY A 157 -18.32 -37.56 1.30
C GLY A 157 -19.38 -36.68 1.98
N GLU A 158 -19.30 -35.36 1.81
CA GLU A 158 -20.19 -34.39 2.47
C GLU A 158 -21.35 -33.91 1.57
N LEU A 159 -21.30 -34.23 0.27
CA LEU A 159 -22.27 -33.73 -0.71
C LEU A 159 -23.70 -34.17 -0.40
N GLN A 160 -23.89 -35.47 -0.09
CA GLN A 160 -25.22 -36.04 0.16
C GLN A 160 -25.88 -35.40 1.39
N ALA A 161 -25.12 -35.21 2.46
CA ALA A 161 -25.59 -34.55 3.68
C ALA A 161 -26.01 -33.10 3.40
N PHE A 162 -25.22 -32.38 2.62
CA PHE A 162 -25.51 -30.99 2.26
C PHE A 162 -26.77 -30.84 1.41
N VAL A 163 -26.95 -31.69 0.39
CA VAL A 163 -28.16 -31.66 -0.46
C VAL A 163 -29.39 -31.95 0.39
N THR A 164 -29.34 -32.98 1.25
CA THR A 164 -30.47 -33.36 2.09
C THR A 164 -30.89 -32.24 3.03
N LEU A 165 -29.92 -31.49 3.58
CA LEU A 165 -30.17 -30.37 4.48
C LEU A 165 -30.78 -29.14 3.76
N HIS A 166 -30.39 -28.89 2.51
CA HIS A 166 -30.70 -27.64 1.81
C HIS A 166 -31.72 -27.76 0.67
N LYS A 167 -32.14 -28.97 0.27
CA LYS A 167 -33.04 -29.20 -0.87
C LYS A 167 -34.43 -28.57 -0.72
N ASP A 168 -34.92 -28.45 0.51
CA ASP A 168 -36.25 -27.86 0.78
C ASP A 168 -36.21 -26.35 1.08
N GLN A 169 -35.02 -25.76 1.21
CA GLN A 169 -34.88 -24.34 1.46
C GLN A 169 -34.96 -23.57 0.14
N PRO A 170 -35.70 -22.45 0.05
CA PRO A 170 -35.76 -21.66 -1.17
C PRO A 170 -34.37 -21.14 -1.54
N LEU A 171 -34.01 -21.25 -2.81
CA LEU A 171 -32.76 -20.71 -3.32
C LEU A 171 -32.92 -19.20 -3.50
N GLN A 172 -32.10 -18.42 -2.80
CA GLN A 172 -32.14 -16.96 -2.86
C GLN A 172 -30.75 -16.43 -3.20
N HIS A 173 -30.71 -15.46 -4.11
CA HIS A 173 -29.49 -14.71 -4.38
C HIS A 173 -29.51 -13.43 -3.53
N GLN A 174 -28.78 -13.43 -2.41
CA GLN A 174 -28.64 -12.27 -1.54
C GLN A 174 -27.53 -11.36 -2.05
N THR A 175 -27.81 -10.07 -2.15
CA THR A 175 -26.84 -9.04 -2.54
C THR A 175 -26.35 -8.28 -1.32
N VAL A 176 -25.14 -7.73 -1.38
CA VAL A 176 -24.55 -6.91 -0.31
C VAL A 176 -24.46 -5.46 -0.77
N ILE A 177 -24.73 -4.53 0.14
CA ILE A 177 -24.54 -3.09 -0.10
C ILE A 177 -23.05 -2.79 0.00
N THR A 178 -22.47 -2.22 -1.05
CA THR A 178 -21.04 -1.88 -1.12
C THR A 178 -20.77 -0.43 -0.78
N CYS A 179 -21.64 0.48 -1.19
CA CYS A 179 -21.48 1.91 -1.00
C CYS A 179 -22.85 2.61 -0.89
N MET A 180 -22.87 3.77 -0.24
CA MET A 180 -24.10 4.54 -0.04
C MET A 180 -23.81 6.03 -0.06
N THR A 181 -24.74 6.81 -0.60
CA THR A 181 -24.72 8.29 -0.59
C THR A 181 -26.14 8.87 -0.47
N THR A 182 -26.26 10.18 -0.26
CA THR A 182 -27.56 10.89 -0.23
C THR A 182 -27.82 11.64 -1.52
N LEU A 183 -29.07 11.71 -1.95
CA LEU A 183 -29.54 12.58 -3.03
C LEU A 183 -30.72 13.44 -2.52
N ARG A 184 -30.75 14.74 -2.84
CA ARG A 184 -31.88 15.61 -2.50
C ARG A 184 -33.12 15.18 -3.28
N LYS A 185 -34.31 15.14 -2.68
CA LYS A 185 -35.55 14.72 -3.38
C LYS A 185 -36.14 15.88 -4.20
N ASP A 186 -36.59 16.92 -3.51
CA ASP A 186 -37.38 18.01 -4.12
C ASP A 186 -36.63 19.35 -4.02
N LEU A 187 -36.29 19.76 -2.80
CA LEU A 187 -35.62 21.02 -2.50
C LEU A 187 -34.09 20.85 -2.50
N ALA A 188 -33.38 21.86 -3.00
CA ALA A 188 -31.92 21.93 -2.93
C ALA A 188 -31.40 22.20 -1.51
N ASP A 189 -32.28 22.64 -0.61
CA ASP A 189 -31.92 23.10 0.72
C ASP A 189 -31.46 21.95 1.63
N GLU A 190 -30.65 22.32 2.62
CA GLU A 190 -30.05 21.36 3.56
C GLU A 190 -31.09 20.60 4.39
N ASP A 191 -32.25 21.22 4.62
CA ASP A 191 -33.38 20.67 5.39
C ASP A 191 -34.38 19.88 4.54
N GLY A 192 -34.21 19.88 3.21
CA GLY A 192 -35.07 19.15 2.28
C GLY A 192 -34.99 17.64 2.45
N ALA A 193 -36.05 16.94 2.07
CA ALA A 193 -36.10 15.48 2.10
C ALA A 193 -34.97 14.85 1.26
N THR A 194 -34.32 13.82 1.79
CA THR A 194 -33.16 13.17 1.17
C THR A 194 -33.39 11.69 0.89
N CYS A 195 -33.27 11.31 -0.37
CA CYS A 195 -33.28 9.93 -0.82
C CYS A 195 -31.95 9.26 -0.48
N LEU A 196 -32.01 7.96 -0.17
CA LEU A 196 -30.81 7.13 -0.03
C LEU A 196 -30.47 6.50 -1.38
N VAL A 197 -29.22 6.58 -1.78
CA VAL A 197 -28.70 5.93 -2.98
C VAL A 197 -27.75 4.83 -2.56
N LEU A 198 -28.05 3.59 -2.93
CA LEU A 198 -27.31 2.39 -2.55
C LEU A 198 -26.66 1.76 -3.78
N GLY A 199 -25.38 1.44 -3.71
CA GLY A 199 -24.71 0.56 -4.66
C GLY A 199 -24.59 -0.84 -4.08
N THR A 200 -24.84 -1.86 -4.89
CA THR A 200 -24.78 -3.26 -4.43
C THR A 200 -23.79 -4.10 -5.25
N GLU A 201 -23.39 -5.23 -4.67
CA GLU A 201 -22.53 -6.22 -5.30
C GLU A 201 -23.14 -6.85 -6.57
N SER A 202 -24.47 -6.83 -6.70
CA SER A 202 -25.18 -7.29 -7.89
C SER A 202 -25.13 -6.30 -9.07
N ARG A 203 -24.18 -5.36 -9.07
CA ARG A 203 -23.97 -4.35 -10.12
C ARG A 203 -25.19 -3.48 -10.36
N GLU A 204 -25.86 -3.05 -9.30
CA GLU A 204 -27.02 -2.17 -9.38
C GLU A 204 -26.92 -0.99 -8.42
N VAL A 205 -27.61 0.09 -8.79
CA VAL A 205 -27.82 1.27 -7.98
C VAL A 205 -29.31 1.40 -7.70
N LEU A 206 -29.67 1.48 -6.42
CA LEU A 206 -31.04 1.60 -5.93
C LEU A 206 -31.22 2.96 -5.25
N ILE A 207 -32.29 3.66 -5.61
CA ILE A 207 -32.69 4.90 -4.97
C ILE A 207 -33.92 4.60 -4.11
N LEU A 208 -33.86 4.88 -2.82
CA LEU A 208 -34.93 4.63 -1.87
C LEU A 208 -35.65 5.92 -1.47
N ASP A 209 -36.95 5.82 -1.26
CA ASP A 209 -37.78 6.93 -0.78
C ASP A 209 -37.39 7.33 0.65
N PRO A 210 -37.38 8.65 0.98
CA PRO A 210 -37.05 9.13 2.30
C PRO A 210 -37.98 8.64 3.42
N GLU A 211 -39.26 8.37 3.18
CA GLU A 211 -40.20 8.07 4.26
C GLU A 211 -40.60 6.60 4.22
N ALA A 212 -40.98 6.11 3.04
CA ALA A 212 -41.46 4.75 2.88
C ALA A 212 -40.33 3.70 2.78
N PHE A 213 -39.09 4.14 2.52
CA PHE A 213 -37.95 3.26 2.20
C PHE A 213 -38.24 2.27 1.07
N THR A 214 -39.19 2.59 0.18
CA THR A 214 -39.51 1.82 -1.02
C THR A 214 -38.55 2.22 -2.14
N GLY A 215 -38.31 1.31 -3.10
CA GLY A 215 -37.47 1.58 -4.25
C GLY A 215 -38.15 2.58 -5.21
N LEU A 216 -37.57 3.77 -5.36
CA LEU A 216 -38.00 4.79 -6.32
C LEU A 216 -37.44 4.54 -7.72
N ALA A 217 -36.17 4.13 -7.80
CA ALA A 217 -35.51 3.83 -9.07
C ALA A 217 -34.46 2.74 -8.89
N GLN A 218 -34.28 1.95 -9.94
CA GLN A 218 -33.28 0.89 -10.03
C GLN A 218 -32.53 1.02 -11.36
N MET A 219 -31.20 0.97 -11.29
CA MET A 219 -30.34 1.11 -12.46
C MET A 219 -29.26 0.03 -12.44
N MET A 220 -29.03 -0.62 -13.59
CA MET A 220 -27.98 -1.63 -13.73
C MET A 220 -26.67 -0.99 -14.20
N LEU A 221 -25.56 -1.44 -13.62
CA LEU A 221 -24.19 -1.07 -13.96
C LEU A 221 -23.46 -2.24 -14.63
N PRO A 222 -22.45 -1.98 -15.49
CA PRO A 222 -21.64 -3.06 -16.08
C PRO A 222 -20.72 -3.74 -15.06
N ALA A 223 -20.38 -3.04 -13.97
CA ALA A 223 -19.48 -3.50 -12.92
C ALA A 223 -19.95 -3.06 -11.54
N VAL A 224 -19.37 -3.67 -10.49
CA VAL A 224 -19.73 -3.41 -9.09
C VAL A 224 -19.27 -2.01 -8.66
N PRO A 225 -20.18 -1.15 -8.15
CA PRO A 225 -19.81 0.17 -7.64
C PRO A 225 -19.03 0.06 -6.33
N ALA A 226 -17.93 0.80 -6.24
CA ALA A 226 -17.10 0.95 -5.05
C ALA A 226 -17.34 2.31 -4.36
N PHE A 227 -17.52 3.37 -5.14
CA PHE A 227 -17.84 4.72 -4.63
C PHE A 227 -18.99 5.33 -5.42
N LEU A 228 -19.82 6.13 -4.74
CA LEU A 228 -20.96 6.83 -5.32
C LEU A 228 -20.92 8.30 -4.95
N GLU A 229 -21.15 9.14 -5.94
CA GLU A 229 -21.32 10.58 -5.77
C GLU A 229 -22.62 11.02 -6.47
N ALA A 230 -23.51 11.66 -5.73
CA ALA A 230 -24.85 12.01 -6.18
C ALA A 230 -25.05 13.52 -6.18
N THR A 231 -25.59 14.06 -7.28
CA THR A 231 -25.80 15.50 -7.41
C THR A 231 -27.11 15.84 -8.12
N GLY A 232 -27.69 17.00 -7.78
CA GLY A 232 -28.98 17.45 -8.29
C GLY A 232 -30.12 17.08 -7.35
N GLN A 233 -31.35 17.16 -7.86
CA GLN A 233 -32.57 16.76 -7.15
C GLN A 233 -33.22 15.58 -7.86
N PHE A 234 -33.80 14.65 -7.10
CA PHE A 234 -34.45 13.48 -7.65
C PHE A 234 -35.57 13.89 -8.59
N ASP A 235 -36.51 14.73 -8.15
CA ASP A 235 -37.73 15.09 -8.90
C ASP A 235 -37.48 15.99 -10.12
N VAL A 236 -36.39 16.76 -10.11
CA VAL A 236 -36.03 17.70 -11.19
C VAL A 236 -35.06 17.04 -12.18
N GLU A 237 -33.76 17.05 -11.86
CA GLU A 237 -32.71 16.41 -12.64
C GLU A 237 -31.60 15.97 -11.66
N TYR A 238 -31.21 14.70 -11.73
CA TYR A 238 -30.09 14.18 -10.97
C TYR A 238 -29.05 13.51 -11.86
N ARG A 239 -27.81 13.53 -11.34
CA ARG A 239 -26.65 12.85 -11.91
C ARG A 239 -25.96 12.06 -10.82
N LEU A 240 -25.88 10.75 -11.02
CA LEU A 240 -25.12 9.85 -10.16
C LEU A 240 -23.84 9.46 -10.88
N THR A 241 -22.71 9.53 -10.20
CA THR A 241 -21.45 9.01 -10.70
C THR A 241 -21.02 7.84 -9.83
N ALA A 242 -20.88 6.68 -10.44
CA ALA A 242 -20.43 5.45 -9.79
C ALA A 242 -19.01 5.12 -10.25
N ALA A 243 -18.05 5.09 -9.33
CA ALA A 243 -16.73 4.55 -9.59
C ALA A 243 -16.75 3.05 -9.29
N CYS A 244 -16.49 2.23 -10.29
CA CYS A 244 -16.62 0.77 -10.19
C CYS A 244 -15.27 0.07 -10.01
N ARG A 245 -15.32 -1.17 -9.49
CA ARG A 245 -14.13 -2.01 -9.24
C ARG A 245 -13.34 -2.38 -10.50
N ASN A 246 -13.92 -2.23 -11.68
CA ASN A 246 -13.26 -2.46 -12.97
C ASN A 246 -12.41 -1.26 -13.45
N GLY A 247 -12.27 -0.20 -12.64
CA GLY A 247 -11.51 0.99 -13.01
C GLY A 247 -12.25 1.96 -13.91
N CYS A 248 -13.56 1.81 -14.12
CA CYS A 248 -14.37 2.73 -14.91
C CYS A 248 -15.32 3.56 -14.03
N LEU A 249 -15.57 4.80 -14.43
CA LEU A 249 -16.63 5.63 -13.87
C LEU A 249 -17.82 5.66 -14.82
N TYR A 250 -19.00 5.42 -14.25
CA TYR A 250 -20.26 5.44 -14.95
C TYR A 250 -21.12 6.60 -14.49
N LEU A 251 -21.62 7.38 -15.44
CA LEU A 251 -22.59 8.44 -15.20
C LEU A 251 -24.00 7.93 -15.47
N LEU A 252 -24.87 8.05 -14.48
CA LEU A 252 -26.29 7.74 -14.56
C LEU A 252 -27.10 9.04 -14.50
N ARG A 253 -28.13 9.13 -15.33
CA ARG A 253 -29.06 10.28 -15.42
C ARG A 253 -30.49 9.78 -15.27
N ARG A 254 -31.38 10.66 -14.78
CA ARG A 254 -32.82 10.37 -14.56
C ARG A 254 -33.49 9.67 -15.75
N ASP A 255 -33.32 10.17 -16.96
CA ASP A 255 -34.03 9.66 -18.14
C ASP A 255 -33.28 8.54 -18.89
N SER A 256 -32.11 8.13 -18.42
CA SER A 256 -31.28 7.14 -19.10
C SER A 256 -31.19 5.86 -18.31
N ARG A 257 -31.84 4.80 -18.82
CA ARG A 257 -31.74 3.45 -18.24
C ARG A 257 -30.35 2.81 -18.44
N ARG A 258 -29.56 3.30 -19.39
CA ARG A 258 -28.22 2.77 -19.68
C ARG A 258 -27.15 3.69 -19.08
N PRO A 259 -26.25 3.17 -18.23
CA PRO A 259 -25.15 3.97 -17.72
C PRO A 259 -24.19 4.32 -18.85
N ARG A 260 -23.74 5.58 -18.89
CA ARG A 260 -22.70 6.00 -19.82
C ARG A 260 -21.34 5.84 -19.14
N CYS A 261 -20.46 5.00 -19.69
CA CYS A 261 -19.05 5.02 -19.30
C CYS A 261 -18.48 6.41 -19.66
N CYS A 262 -18.12 7.19 -18.65
CA CYS A 262 -17.61 8.53 -18.87
C CYS A 262 -16.09 8.61 -18.77
N ILE A 263 -15.45 7.74 -17.97
CA ILE A 263 -14.01 7.77 -17.73
C ILE A 263 -13.50 6.34 -17.54
N GLU A 264 -12.41 6.00 -18.22
CA GLU A 264 -11.61 4.81 -17.96
C GLU A 264 -10.34 5.24 -17.21
N LEU A 265 -10.11 4.65 -16.04
CA LEU A 265 -8.93 4.90 -15.23
C LEU A 265 -7.85 3.88 -15.56
N SER A 266 -6.59 4.30 -15.51
CA SER A 266 -5.43 3.39 -15.61
C SER A 266 -5.23 2.51 -14.37
N ALA A 267 -5.87 2.84 -13.25
CA ALA A 267 -5.70 2.19 -11.96
C ALA A 267 -7.01 2.22 -11.16
N GLN A 268 -7.12 1.38 -10.13
CA GLN A 268 -8.33 1.29 -9.31
C GLN A 268 -8.57 2.60 -8.53
N PRO A 269 -9.83 3.08 -8.45
CA PRO A 269 -10.17 4.24 -7.65
C PRO A 269 -10.07 3.90 -6.16
N VAL A 270 -9.39 4.75 -5.40
CA VAL A 270 -9.29 4.71 -3.92
C VAL A 270 -10.30 5.65 -3.27
N GLY A 271 -10.77 6.67 -4.02
CA GLY A 271 -11.85 7.53 -3.57
C GLY A 271 -12.39 8.42 -4.68
N LEU A 272 -13.57 8.98 -4.42
CA LEU A 272 -14.32 9.81 -5.35
C LEU A 272 -14.87 11.00 -4.57
N VAL A 273 -14.54 12.22 -5.00
CA VAL A 273 -15.05 13.46 -4.40
C VAL A 273 -15.42 14.43 -5.50
N ARG A 274 -16.57 15.09 -5.37
CA ARG A 274 -16.91 16.23 -6.23
C ARG A 274 -16.51 17.54 -5.57
N VAL A 275 -15.79 18.37 -6.31
CA VAL A 275 -15.49 19.76 -5.94
C VAL A 275 -16.17 20.66 -6.96
N GLN A 276 -17.19 21.41 -6.56
CA GLN A 276 -17.96 22.30 -7.44
C GLN A 276 -18.52 21.59 -8.69
N LYS A 277 -17.85 21.73 -9.85
CA LYS A 277 -18.18 21.12 -11.14
C LYS A 277 -17.18 20.06 -11.59
N THR A 278 -16.07 19.90 -10.87
CA THR A 278 -15.02 18.93 -11.17
C THR A 278 -15.21 17.70 -10.31
N LEU A 279 -15.00 16.54 -10.93
CA LEU A 279 -14.99 15.26 -10.27
C LEU A 279 -13.54 14.88 -10.04
N VAL A 280 -13.15 14.69 -8.79
CA VAL A 280 -11.79 14.32 -8.42
C VAL A 280 -11.75 12.86 -8.01
N VAL A 281 -10.85 12.12 -8.63
CA VAL A 281 -10.63 10.70 -8.39
C VAL A 281 -9.22 10.49 -7.89
N GLY A 282 -9.09 9.85 -6.73
CA GLY A 282 -7.82 9.34 -6.23
C GLY A 282 -7.60 7.92 -6.75
N CYS A 283 -6.47 7.66 -7.39
CA CYS A 283 -6.14 6.36 -7.97
C CYS A 283 -5.03 5.66 -7.16
N SER A 284 -4.98 4.34 -7.27
CA SER A 284 -3.97 3.48 -6.62
C SER A 284 -2.56 3.57 -7.22
N ASP A 285 -2.37 4.30 -8.32
CA ASP A 285 -1.06 4.64 -8.90
C ASP A 285 -0.51 5.98 -8.37
N ASP A 286 -0.93 6.35 -7.16
CA ASP A 286 -0.53 7.57 -6.44
C ASP A 286 -0.83 8.85 -7.20
N THR A 287 -1.89 8.86 -8.01
CA THR A 287 -2.33 10.05 -8.75
C THR A 287 -3.68 10.57 -8.27
N LEU A 288 -3.77 11.90 -8.18
CA LEU A 288 -5.03 12.62 -8.01
C LEU A 288 -5.43 13.24 -9.35
N ARG A 289 -6.62 12.92 -9.85
CA ARG A 289 -7.08 13.30 -11.19
C ARG A 289 -8.37 14.09 -11.13
N GLY A 290 -8.39 15.25 -11.77
CA GLY A 290 -9.60 16.06 -11.95
C GLY A 290 -10.24 15.81 -13.32
N TYR A 291 -11.53 15.55 -13.34
CA TYR A 291 -12.34 15.34 -14.54
C TYR A 291 -13.52 16.31 -14.57
N THR A 292 -14.01 16.59 -15.78
CA THR A 292 -15.33 17.20 -15.97
C THR A 292 -16.43 16.16 -15.76
N GLN A 293 -17.65 16.59 -15.47
CA GLN A 293 -18.82 15.69 -15.42
C GLN A 293 -19.11 14.97 -16.75
N LYS A 294 -18.56 15.47 -17.87
CA LYS A 294 -18.68 14.83 -19.19
C LYS A 294 -17.61 13.76 -19.45
N GLY A 295 -16.60 13.64 -18.57
CA GLY A 295 -15.53 12.65 -18.68
C GLY A 295 -14.19 13.17 -19.20
N LYS A 296 -14.09 14.43 -19.63
CA LYS A 296 -12.80 15.02 -20.06
C LYS A 296 -11.88 15.22 -18.86
N ARG A 297 -10.65 14.68 -18.93
CA ARG A 297 -9.57 14.91 -17.94
C ARG A 297 -9.10 16.37 -18.00
N LEU A 298 -9.06 17.03 -16.85
CA LEU A 298 -8.64 18.42 -16.69
C LEU A 298 -7.19 18.53 -16.23
N TRP A 299 -6.81 17.75 -15.22
CA TRP A 299 -5.48 17.80 -14.62
C TRP A 299 -5.17 16.49 -13.89
N THR A 300 -3.88 16.28 -13.61
CA THR A 300 -3.36 15.14 -12.85
C THR A 300 -2.21 15.62 -11.98
N VAL A 301 -2.19 15.19 -10.72
CA VAL A 301 -1.15 15.49 -9.74
C VAL A 301 -0.58 14.17 -9.24
N GLN A 302 0.75 14.04 -9.25
CA GLN A 302 1.44 12.92 -8.61
C GLN A 302 1.54 13.20 -7.11
N LEU A 303 1.11 12.24 -6.30
CA LEU A 303 1.25 12.28 -4.85
C LEU A 303 2.63 11.72 -4.47
N PRO A 304 3.26 12.23 -3.39
CA PRO A 304 4.58 11.77 -2.97
C PRO A 304 4.57 10.38 -2.31
N ALA A 305 3.39 9.88 -1.93
CA ALA A 305 3.19 8.60 -1.28
C ALA A 305 1.79 8.04 -1.60
N PRO A 306 1.54 6.74 -1.35
CA PRO A 306 0.24 6.12 -1.59
C PRO A 306 -0.94 6.78 -0.89
N LEU A 307 -2.00 7.03 -1.65
CA LEU A 307 -3.28 7.56 -1.17
C LEU A 307 -4.06 6.47 -0.44
N LEU A 308 -4.56 6.77 0.75
CA LEU A 308 -5.35 5.84 1.56
C LEU A 308 -6.82 6.21 1.62
N THR A 309 -7.11 7.50 1.83
CA THR A 309 -8.48 8.00 1.88
C THR A 309 -8.52 9.46 1.45
N MET A 310 -9.68 9.89 0.97
CA MET A 310 -9.91 11.27 0.56
C MET A 310 -11.29 11.75 0.97
N ALA A 311 -11.41 13.05 1.19
CA ALA A 311 -12.66 13.68 1.61
C ALA A 311 -12.82 15.08 1.01
N LEU A 312 -14.06 15.55 0.93
CA LEU A 312 -14.36 16.94 0.61
C LEU A 312 -14.08 17.82 1.83
N LEU A 313 -13.27 18.86 1.64
CA LEU A 313 -13.20 19.99 2.57
C LEU A 313 -14.11 21.08 2.02
N GLU A 314 -15.24 21.31 2.69
CA GLU A 314 -16.17 22.38 2.35
C GLU A 314 -16.32 23.37 3.51
N GLN A 315 -15.89 24.60 3.27
CA GLN A 315 -16.06 25.72 4.20
C GLN A 315 -17.19 26.64 3.72
N LYS A 316 -18.40 26.38 4.23
CA LYS A 316 -19.63 27.09 3.83
C LYS A 316 -19.55 28.61 3.98
N SER A 317 -18.94 29.12 5.06
CA SER A 317 -18.84 30.56 5.34
C SER A 317 -18.02 31.37 4.33
N ARG A 318 -17.14 30.70 3.56
CA ARG A 318 -16.29 31.33 2.54
C ARG A 318 -16.53 30.79 1.13
N GLY A 319 -17.46 29.84 0.97
CA GLY A 319 -17.67 29.14 -0.31
C GLY A 319 -16.43 28.40 -0.81
N PHE A 320 -15.53 28.01 0.10
CA PHE A 320 -14.26 27.37 -0.25
C PHE A 320 -14.43 25.85 -0.27
N GLN A 321 -13.98 25.21 -1.35
CA GLN A 321 -13.98 23.75 -1.49
C GLN A 321 -12.60 23.26 -1.95
N ALA A 322 -12.14 22.17 -1.34
CA ALA A 322 -10.86 21.53 -1.61
C ALA A 322 -10.97 20.01 -1.38
N VAL A 323 -9.96 19.27 -1.83
CA VAL A 323 -9.83 17.84 -1.59
C VAL A 323 -8.79 17.61 -0.51
N LEU A 324 -9.17 16.84 0.52
CA LEU A 324 -8.24 16.27 1.48
C LEU A 324 -7.78 14.91 0.97
N ALA A 325 -6.48 14.68 0.98
CA ALA A 325 -5.86 13.42 0.58
C ALA A 325 -4.94 12.93 1.72
N ALA A 326 -5.32 11.85 2.41
CA ALA A 326 -4.49 11.22 3.41
C ALA A 326 -3.54 10.22 2.76
N LEU A 327 -2.25 10.38 3.04
CA LEU A 327 -1.18 9.61 2.45
C LEU A 327 -0.55 8.66 3.49
N SER A 328 0.08 7.59 2.99
CA SER A 328 0.76 6.59 3.83
C SER A 328 2.03 7.11 4.53
N ASN A 329 2.58 8.25 4.11
CA ASN A 329 3.73 8.90 4.74
C ASN A 329 3.37 9.80 5.95
N GLN A 330 2.18 9.61 6.55
CA GLN A 330 1.70 10.36 7.72
C GLN A 330 1.42 11.85 7.44
N GLU A 331 1.14 12.18 6.19
CA GLU A 331 0.75 13.52 5.76
C GLU A 331 -0.68 13.53 5.21
N VAL A 332 -1.41 14.61 5.48
CA VAL A 332 -2.71 14.90 4.85
C VAL A 332 -2.55 16.15 4.01
N HIS A 333 -2.69 16.00 2.70
CA HIS A 333 -2.55 17.09 1.75
C HIS A 333 -3.90 17.76 1.48
N VAL A 334 -3.90 19.09 1.35
CA VAL A 334 -5.06 19.88 0.94
C VAL A 334 -4.83 20.38 -0.48
N TYR A 335 -5.61 19.88 -1.43
CA TYR A 335 -5.53 20.29 -2.84
C TYR A 335 -6.73 21.12 -3.28
N ARG A 336 -6.48 22.19 -4.03
CA ARG A 336 -7.50 22.91 -4.79
C ARG A 336 -7.12 22.85 -6.26
N ASP A 337 -7.94 22.17 -7.04
CA ASP A 337 -7.58 21.76 -8.40
C ASP A 337 -6.22 21.05 -8.40
N LYS A 338 -5.24 21.56 -9.16
CA LYS A 338 -3.88 21.03 -9.22
C LYS A 338 -2.92 21.61 -8.18
N ALA A 339 -3.35 22.62 -7.41
CA ALA A 339 -2.48 23.33 -6.48
C ALA A 339 -2.52 22.69 -5.09
N LEU A 340 -1.34 22.38 -4.54
CA LEU A 340 -1.18 22.01 -3.14
C LEU A 340 -1.27 23.29 -2.29
N LEU A 341 -2.22 23.33 -1.38
CA LEU A 341 -2.44 24.47 -0.50
C LEU A 341 -1.74 24.32 0.84
N ASP A 342 -1.84 23.14 1.44
CA ASP A 342 -1.30 22.87 2.77
C ASP A 342 -0.98 21.39 2.95
N VAL A 343 -0.09 21.09 3.89
CA VAL A 343 0.34 19.75 4.29
C VAL A 343 0.23 19.65 5.80
N ILE A 344 -0.67 18.79 6.26
CA ILE A 344 -0.89 18.53 7.69
C ILE A 344 -0.09 17.29 8.07
N GLN A 345 0.94 17.47 8.89
CA GLN A 345 1.66 16.36 9.50
C GLN A 345 0.83 15.73 10.61
N THR A 346 0.80 14.40 10.63
CA THR A 346 0.08 13.58 11.60
C THR A 346 1.05 12.60 12.28
N PRO A 347 0.80 12.22 13.55
CA PRO A 347 1.70 11.32 14.27
C PRO A 347 1.65 9.86 13.79
N ASP A 348 0.59 9.48 13.10
CA ASP A 348 0.34 8.14 12.56
C ASP A 348 -0.49 8.25 11.27
N VAL A 349 -0.50 7.19 10.47
CA VAL A 349 -1.18 7.11 9.19
C VAL A 349 -2.68 7.28 9.35
N VAL A 350 -3.27 8.24 8.64
CA VAL A 350 -4.71 8.51 8.68
C VAL A 350 -5.47 7.60 7.73
N THR A 351 -6.48 6.88 8.24
CA THR A 351 -7.32 5.94 7.49
C THR A 351 -8.75 6.45 7.27
N GLY A 352 -9.23 7.39 8.08
CA GLY A 352 -10.54 8.03 7.90
C GLY A 352 -10.45 9.54 8.02
N LEU A 353 -11.17 10.24 7.14
CA LEU A 353 -11.21 11.70 7.03
C LEU A 353 -12.66 12.18 6.95
N ILE A 354 -13.05 13.13 7.80
CA ILE A 354 -14.32 13.84 7.68
C ILE A 354 -14.10 15.31 8.05
N PHE A 355 -14.56 16.22 7.19
CA PHE A 355 -14.56 17.66 7.48
C PHE A 355 -16.00 18.15 7.62
N GLY A 356 -16.28 18.91 8.68
CA GLY A 356 -17.59 19.53 8.85
C GLY A 356 -17.80 20.11 10.24
N ARG A 357 -19.08 20.33 10.58
CA ARG A 357 -19.46 20.86 11.89
C ARG A 357 -19.37 19.78 12.97
N TYR A 358 -18.60 20.07 14.02
CA TYR A 358 -18.50 19.24 15.22
C TYR A 358 -18.81 20.09 16.46
N GLY A 359 -19.86 19.72 17.19
CA GLY A 359 -20.37 20.52 18.31
C GLY A 359 -20.80 21.93 17.87
N ARG A 360 -20.12 22.94 18.41
CA ARG A 360 -20.38 24.37 18.13
C ARG A 360 -19.49 24.95 17.01
N GLU A 361 -18.47 24.22 16.57
CA GLU A 361 -17.53 24.69 15.55
C GLU A 361 -17.87 24.11 14.18
N ASP A 362 -18.09 24.99 13.21
CA ASP A 362 -18.55 24.62 11.86
C ASP A 362 -17.45 24.05 10.96
N SER A 363 -16.18 24.26 11.32
CA SER A 363 -15.03 23.91 10.49
C SER A 363 -14.04 23.04 11.26
N THR A 364 -14.40 21.77 11.44
CA THR A 364 -13.61 20.78 12.17
C THR A 364 -13.23 19.61 11.25
N LEU A 365 -11.96 19.27 11.22
CA LEU A 365 -11.40 18.09 10.59
C LEU A 365 -11.26 16.98 11.63
N LEU A 366 -11.98 15.89 11.44
CA LEU A 366 -11.85 14.66 12.20
C LEU A 366 -11.03 13.65 11.40
N MET A 367 -10.05 13.04 12.05
CA MET A 367 -9.15 12.06 11.47
C MET A 367 -9.05 10.84 12.38
N THR A 368 -9.12 9.65 11.79
CA THR A 368 -8.86 8.39 12.51
C THR A 368 -7.56 7.80 11.99
N THR A 369 -6.70 7.34 12.90
CA THR A 369 -5.40 6.75 12.55
C THR A 369 -5.49 5.23 12.46
N LYS A 370 -4.52 4.62 11.76
CA LYS A 370 -4.40 3.17 11.63
C LYS A 370 -4.27 2.47 12.99
N GLY A 371 -3.58 3.10 13.95
CA GLY A 371 -3.49 2.63 15.33
C GLY A 371 -4.76 2.78 16.17
N GLY A 372 -5.87 3.27 15.60
CA GLY A 372 -7.14 3.48 16.31
C GLY A 372 -7.24 4.82 17.05
N GLY A 373 -6.28 5.73 16.86
CA GLY A 373 -6.31 7.07 17.44
C GLY A 373 -7.33 7.98 16.77
N LEU A 374 -7.86 8.96 17.50
CA LEU A 374 -8.73 10.02 16.99
C LEU A 374 -8.01 11.36 17.10
N LEU A 375 -7.91 12.09 15.99
CA LEU A 375 -7.33 13.42 15.92
C LEU A 375 -8.41 14.42 15.48
N VAL A 376 -8.51 15.54 16.19
CA VAL A 376 -9.50 16.59 15.93
C VAL A 376 -8.77 17.91 15.69
N LYS A 377 -8.95 18.53 14.52
CA LYS A 377 -8.36 19.83 14.18
C LYS A 377 -9.44 20.84 13.81
N MET A 378 -9.55 21.92 14.56
CA MET A 378 -10.49 23.01 14.27
C MET A 378 -9.82 24.11 13.44
N LEU A 379 -10.42 24.48 12.32
CA LEU A 379 -9.93 25.54 11.45
C LEU A 379 -10.35 26.90 12.03
N LYS A 380 -9.37 27.76 12.31
CA LYS A 380 -9.64 29.11 12.81
C LYS A 380 -10.44 29.92 11.79
N ARG A 381 -11.43 30.70 12.26
CA ARG A 381 -12.30 31.55 11.41
C ARG A 381 -11.54 32.53 10.51
N ARG A 382 -10.34 32.94 10.91
CA ARG A 382 -9.47 33.87 10.17
C ARG A 382 -8.54 33.18 9.16
N ALA A 383 -8.43 31.86 9.16
CA ALA A 383 -7.56 31.13 8.24
C ALA A 383 -8.00 31.35 6.79
N VAL A 384 -7.07 31.77 5.94
CA VAL A 384 -7.25 31.94 4.49
C VAL A 384 -6.43 30.84 3.82
N LEU A 385 -7.10 29.95 3.08
CA LEU A 385 -6.47 28.87 2.31
C LEU A 385 -6.39 29.33 0.85
N GLU A 386 -5.38 30.14 0.54
CA GLU A 386 -5.11 30.61 -0.82
C GLU A 386 -3.93 29.84 -1.42
N ALA A 387 -4.02 29.59 -2.73
CA ALA A 387 -2.92 28.98 -3.46
C ALA A 387 -1.76 29.98 -3.55
N PRO A 388 -0.51 29.53 -3.34
CA PRO A 388 0.64 30.39 -3.61
C PRO A 388 0.61 30.82 -5.09
N LEU A 389 0.86 32.11 -5.33
CA LEU A 389 1.01 32.65 -6.68
C LEU A 389 2.11 31.87 -7.42
N ALA A 390 1.92 31.70 -8.73
CA ALA A 390 2.68 30.85 -9.65
C ALA A 390 4.10 30.45 -9.19
N PRO A 391 4.46 29.15 -9.21
CA PRO A 391 5.77 28.71 -8.80
C PRO A 391 6.81 29.43 -9.66
N GLY A 392 7.78 30.09 -9.00
CA GLY A 392 8.92 30.67 -9.66
C GLY A 392 9.72 29.62 -10.45
N PRO A 393 10.80 30.03 -11.16
CA PRO A 393 11.65 29.09 -11.87
C PRO A 393 12.06 27.93 -10.96
N PRO A 394 12.07 26.69 -11.48
CA PRO A 394 12.32 25.51 -10.67
C PRO A 394 13.64 25.65 -9.91
N LEU A 395 13.64 25.31 -8.61
CA LEU A 395 14.81 25.43 -7.73
C LEU A 395 16.06 24.74 -8.28
N ALA A 396 15.89 23.75 -9.17
CA ALA A 396 16.97 23.10 -9.89
C ALA A 396 17.83 24.07 -10.73
N GLN A 397 17.26 25.16 -11.26
CA GLN A 397 18.00 26.20 -11.99
C GLN A 397 18.85 27.09 -11.06
N ALA A 398 18.59 27.09 -9.75
CA ALA A 398 19.41 27.77 -8.76
C ALA A 398 20.63 26.94 -8.33
N VAL A 399 20.68 25.65 -8.69
CA VAL A 399 21.83 24.77 -8.40
C VAL A 399 22.89 25.00 -9.47
N ARG A 400 23.93 25.75 -9.11
CA ARG A 400 25.11 25.92 -9.97
C ARG A 400 25.76 24.55 -10.21
N LEU A 401 26.00 24.20 -11.48
CA LEU A 401 26.71 22.98 -11.84
C LEU A 401 28.05 22.92 -11.10
N ALA A 402 28.30 21.83 -10.39
CA ALA A 402 29.54 21.56 -9.69
C ALA A 402 30.62 21.09 -10.67
N VAL A 403 31.03 21.95 -11.60
CA VAL A 403 32.13 21.66 -12.53
C VAL A 403 33.44 21.75 -11.75
N PRO A 404 34.22 20.65 -11.64
CA PRO A 404 35.52 20.69 -10.97
C PRO A 404 36.44 21.69 -11.65
N LYS A 405 37.12 22.53 -10.86
CA LYS A 405 38.06 23.51 -11.41
C LYS A 405 39.34 22.80 -11.85
N LYS A 406 39.77 23.05 -13.09
CA LYS A 406 41.08 22.60 -13.58
C LYS A 406 42.17 23.36 -12.83
N THR A 407 43.04 22.62 -12.15
CA THR A 407 44.17 23.17 -11.41
C THR A 407 45.32 23.51 -12.35
N ARG A 408 46.29 24.28 -11.86
CA ARG A 408 47.52 24.57 -12.60
C ARG A 408 48.25 23.30 -13.06
N LEU A 409 48.24 22.24 -12.24
CA LEU A 409 48.81 20.93 -12.58
C LEU A 409 48.22 20.35 -13.88
N TYR A 410 46.91 20.46 -14.08
CA TYR A 410 46.26 19.99 -15.30
C TYR A 410 46.77 20.79 -16.52
N VAL A 411 46.90 22.11 -16.39
CA VAL A 411 47.41 22.97 -17.46
C VAL A 411 48.86 22.62 -17.79
N ASP A 412 49.71 22.45 -16.78
CA ASP A 412 51.12 22.08 -16.95
C ASP A 412 51.27 20.69 -17.61
N GLN A 413 50.42 19.72 -17.24
CA GLN A 413 50.38 18.41 -17.92
C GLN A 413 49.99 18.52 -19.40
N THR A 414 48.98 19.35 -19.72
CA THR A 414 48.58 19.54 -21.13
C THR A 414 49.66 20.19 -21.99
N LEU A 415 50.47 21.09 -21.42
CA LEU A 415 51.61 21.68 -22.12
C LEU A 415 52.71 20.63 -22.38
N ARG A 416 53.03 19.80 -21.37
CA ARG A 416 53.97 18.69 -21.52
C ARG A 416 53.52 17.67 -22.58
N GLU A 417 52.24 17.30 -22.57
CA GLU A 417 51.66 16.38 -23.58
C GLU A 417 51.70 16.98 -24.99
N ARG A 418 51.50 18.29 -25.13
CA ARG A 418 51.60 18.98 -26.43
C ARG A 418 53.01 18.96 -26.99
N GLU A 419 54.03 19.14 -26.15
CA GLU A 419 55.43 19.22 -26.58
C GLU A 419 56.08 17.85 -26.81
N ALA A 420 55.77 16.85 -25.97
CA ALA A 420 56.43 15.55 -25.98
C ALA A 420 55.49 14.36 -26.27
N GLY A 421 54.31 14.61 -26.84
CA GLY A 421 53.26 13.60 -27.04
C GLY A 421 53.70 12.38 -27.85
N ALA A 422 54.51 12.57 -28.90
CA ALA A 422 55.00 11.47 -29.75
C ALA A 422 55.88 10.48 -28.97
N ALA A 423 56.77 10.97 -28.11
CA ALA A 423 57.62 10.13 -27.27
C ALA A 423 56.81 9.39 -26.20
N MET A 424 55.84 10.08 -25.56
CA MET A 424 54.92 9.47 -24.60
C MET A 424 54.10 8.33 -25.22
N HIS A 425 53.64 8.51 -26.47
CA HIS A 425 52.93 7.46 -27.20
C HIS A 425 53.80 6.23 -27.47
N GLN A 426 55.03 6.41 -27.91
CA GLN A 426 55.96 5.30 -28.19
C GLN A 426 56.29 4.48 -26.93
N VAL A 427 56.55 5.16 -25.81
CA VAL A 427 56.76 4.52 -24.51
C VAL A 427 55.53 3.74 -24.09
N PHE A 428 54.33 4.35 -24.20
CA PHE A 428 53.08 3.68 -23.85
C PHE A 428 52.85 2.41 -24.68
N GLN A 429 53.09 2.44 -26.00
CA GLN A 429 52.93 1.25 -26.85
C GLN A 429 53.90 0.12 -26.49
N THR A 430 55.14 0.48 -26.15
CA THR A 430 56.17 -0.48 -25.75
C THR A 430 55.79 -1.15 -24.43
N GLU A 431 55.39 -0.35 -23.42
CA GLU A 431 54.98 -0.86 -22.11
C GLU A 431 53.66 -1.63 -22.17
N LEU A 432 52.70 -1.19 -22.98
CA LEU A 432 51.45 -1.93 -23.20
C LEU A 432 51.71 -3.29 -23.82
N SER A 433 52.67 -3.39 -24.75
CA SER A 433 53.06 -4.66 -25.37
C SER A 433 53.72 -5.60 -24.35
N ARG A 434 54.58 -5.08 -23.48
CA ARG A 434 55.17 -5.84 -22.36
C ARG A 434 54.11 -6.31 -21.36
N LEU A 435 53.15 -5.45 -21.03
CA LEU A 435 52.04 -5.78 -20.15
C LEU A 435 51.17 -6.89 -20.75
N ARG A 436 50.82 -6.80 -22.03
CA ARG A 436 50.08 -7.85 -22.75
C ARG A 436 50.81 -9.19 -22.71
N LEU A 437 52.13 -9.19 -22.94
CA LEU A 437 52.95 -10.39 -22.86
C LEU A 437 52.99 -10.98 -21.44
N SER A 438 53.17 -10.13 -20.42
CA SER A 438 53.18 -10.55 -19.01
C SER A 438 51.83 -11.14 -18.61
N ALA A 439 50.73 -10.46 -18.95
CA ALA A 439 49.38 -10.93 -18.71
C ALA A 439 49.09 -12.25 -19.42
N ALA A 440 49.48 -12.39 -20.69
CA ALA A 440 49.32 -13.64 -21.44
C ALA A 440 50.10 -14.80 -20.80
N ARG A 441 51.36 -14.57 -20.39
CA ARG A 441 52.17 -15.59 -19.69
C ARG A 441 51.54 -16.01 -18.38
N ALA A 442 51.06 -15.06 -17.57
CA ALA A 442 50.38 -15.34 -16.32
C ALA A 442 49.06 -16.09 -16.54
N TYR A 443 48.30 -15.70 -17.57
CA TYR A 443 47.04 -16.34 -17.94
C TYR A 443 47.22 -17.78 -18.40
N VAL A 444 48.21 -18.05 -19.26
CA VAL A 444 48.53 -19.42 -19.70
C VAL A 444 48.97 -20.29 -18.52
N ARG A 445 49.78 -19.77 -17.59
CA ARG A 445 50.14 -20.49 -16.36
C ARG A 445 48.92 -20.84 -15.51
N ALA A 446 47.96 -19.91 -15.38
CA ALA A 446 46.72 -20.15 -14.64
C ALA A 446 45.83 -21.21 -15.32
N LEU A 447 45.75 -21.22 -16.66
CA LEU A 447 45.03 -22.23 -17.43
C LEU A 447 45.68 -23.61 -17.33
N GLN A 448 47.01 -23.70 -17.46
CA GLN A 448 47.76 -24.95 -17.33
C GLN A 448 47.67 -25.53 -15.91
N GLY A 449 47.57 -24.68 -14.90
CA GLY A 449 47.38 -25.09 -13.50
C GLY A 449 45.92 -25.23 -13.06
N SER A 450 44.94 -25.07 -13.95
CA SER A 450 43.50 -25.10 -13.64
C SER A 450 43.09 -24.27 -12.41
N LEU A 451 43.73 -23.12 -12.20
CA LEU A 451 43.55 -22.27 -11.01
C LEU A 451 42.32 -21.35 -11.10
N ALA A 452 41.63 -21.34 -12.24
CA ALA A 452 40.47 -20.48 -12.45
C ALA A 452 39.20 -21.10 -11.83
N PRO A 453 38.47 -20.37 -10.96
CA PRO A 453 37.23 -20.84 -10.34
C PRO A 453 36.03 -20.87 -11.32
N LEU A 454 36.27 -20.50 -12.57
CA LEU A 454 35.29 -20.48 -13.66
C LEU A 454 35.80 -21.38 -14.77
N SER A 455 35.05 -22.43 -15.08
CA SER A 455 35.24 -23.20 -16.30
C SER A 455 34.39 -22.59 -17.41
N ALA A 456 35.05 -22.25 -18.52
CA ALA A 456 34.40 -21.83 -19.77
C ALA A 456 34.34 -22.97 -20.80
N THR A 457 34.59 -24.23 -20.39
CA THR A 457 34.49 -25.36 -21.32
C THR A 457 33.07 -25.47 -21.85
N PRO A 458 32.87 -25.59 -23.18
CA PRO A 458 31.54 -25.57 -23.79
C PRO A 458 30.67 -26.76 -23.38
N GLN A 459 31.26 -27.84 -22.86
CA GLN A 459 30.54 -29.03 -22.39
C GLN A 459 30.04 -28.89 -20.94
N HIS A 460 30.79 -28.22 -20.05
CA HIS A 460 30.44 -28.02 -18.64
C HIS A 460 30.91 -26.65 -18.12
N PRO A 461 30.18 -25.56 -18.40
CA PRO A 461 30.50 -24.26 -17.82
C PRO A 461 30.09 -24.23 -16.33
N LEU A 462 31.08 -24.18 -15.45
CA LEU A 462 30.91 -24.30 -14.00
C LEU A 462 31.52 -23.09 -13.29
N SER A 463 30.82 -22.59 -12.28
CA SER A 463 31.33 -21.60 -11.33
C SER A 463 31.43 -22.24 -9.95
N LEU A 464 32.63 -22.22 -9.38
CA LEU A 464 32.91 -22.71 -8.03
C LEU A 464 33.33 -21.54 -7.14
N ARG A 465 32.71 -21.39 -5.97
CA ARG A 465 33.13 -20.40 -4.96
C ARG A 465 33.17 -21.06 -3.59
N ALA A 466 34.21 -20.78 -2.82
CA ALA A 466 34.36 -21.29 -1.48
C ALA A 466 34.10 -20.20 -0.43
N THR A 467 33.43 -20.57 0.65
CA THR A 467 33.30 -19.74 1.85
C THR A 467 33.65 -20.56 3.08
N VAL A 468 34.37 -19.93 4.02
CA VAL A 468 34.79 -20.55 5.27
C VAL A 468 34.02 -19.90 6.41
N GLN A 469 33.36 -20.72 7.24
CA GLN A 469 32.59 -20.28 8.39
C GLN A 469 33.03 -21.05 9.63
N GLY A 470 33.63 -20.33 10.57
CA GLY A 470 34.15 -20.89 11.82
C GLY A 470 35.48 -20.25 12.19
N ILE A 471 35.69 -20.02 13.48
CA ILE A 471 36.91 -19.38 14.02
C ILE A 471 37.68 -20.31 14.97
N GLY A 472 37.21 -21.55 15.14
CA GLY A 472 37.82 -22.57 15.99
C GLY A 472 38.66 -23.59 15.21
N PRO A 473 39.20 -24.61 15.89
CA PRO A 473 39.96 -25.68 15.24
C PRO A 473 39.10 -26.43 14.21
N THR A 474 37.79 -26.51 14.43
CA THR A 474 36.85 -27.00 13.42
C THR A 474 36.14 -25.84 12.74
N PHE A 475 36.17 -25.79 11.40
CA PHE A 475 35.44 -24.82 10.60
C PHE A 475 34.66 -25.49 9.48
N LYS A 476 33.57 -24.86 9.08
CA LYS A 476 32.71 -25.30 7.99
C LYS A 476 33.19 -24.67 6.69
N LEU A 477 33.50 -25.51 5.70
CA LEU A 477 33.83 -25.12 4.34
C LEU A 477 32.61 -25.37 3.44
N THR A 478 32.03 -24.30 2.93
CA THR A 478 30.87 -24.34 2.01
C THR A 478 31.31 -23.97 0.61
N LEU A 479 31.14 -24.90 -0.33
CA LEU A 479 31.38 -24.72 -1.75
C LEU A 479 30.07 -24.46 -2.48
N HIS A 480 29.97 -23.29 -3.09
CA HIS A 480 28.89 -22.90 -3.96
C HIS A 480 29.22 -23.31 -5.39
N LEU A 481 28.53 -24.35 -5.87
CA LEU A 481 28.65 -24.85 -7.22
C LEU A 481 27.44 -24.42 -8.04
N GLN A 482 27.70 -23.75 -9.16
CA GLN A 482 26.65 -23.28 -10.06
C GLN A 482 26.99 -23.65 -11.50
N SER A 483 26.02 -24.26 -12.20
CA SER A 483 26.12 -24.43 -13.65
C SER A 483 25.82 -23.09 -14.33
N ALA A 484 26.78 -22.61 -15.12
CA ALA A 484 26.65 -21.45 -15.97
C ALA A 484 26.16 -21.83 -17.38
N ALA A 485 25.66 -23.05 -17.57
CA ALA A 485 25.12 -23.50 -18.85
C ALA A 485 23.79 -22.80 -19.14
N PRO A 486 23.52 -22.40 -20.40
CA PRO A 486 22.23 -21.82 -20.77
C PRO A 486 21.09 -22.86 -20.75
N ALA A 487 21.40 -24.11 -21.05
CA ALA A 487 20.49 -25.26 -20.99
C ALA A 487 21.31 -26.56 -20.86
N GLY A 488 20.73 -27.59 -20.24
CA GLY A 488 21.38 -28.89 -19.99
C GLY A 488 21.90 -29.03 -18.56
N ALA A 489 21.55 -30.14 -17.90
CA ALA A 489 22.02 -30.44 -16.56
C ALA A 489 23.41 -31.07 -16.60
N SER A 490 24.32 -30.58 -15.76
CA SER A 490 25.62 -31.24 -15.58
C SER A 490 25.47 -32.38 -14.58
N THR A 491 25.87 -33.58 -14.98
CA THR A 491 25.78 -34.80 -14.17
C THR A 491 27.15 -35.48 -14.06
N GLY A 492 27.34 -36.30 -13.04
CA GLY A 492 28.55 -37.12 -12.89
C GLY A 492 29.79 -36.38 -12.36
N LEU A 493 29.65 -35.13 -11.91
CA LEU A 493 30.77 -34.36 -11.36
C LEU A 493 31.11 -34.82 -9.94
N LEU A 494 32.40 -34.94 -9.68
CA LEU A 494 32.99 -35.23 -8.38
C LEU A 494 33.71 -33.99 -7.87
N LEU A 495 33.64 -33.79 -6.56
CA LEU A 495 34.32 -32.72 -5.87
C LEU A 495 35.38 -33.32 -4.97
N SER A 496 36.65 -33.00 -5.22
CA SER A 496 37.79 -33.48 -4.45
C SER A 496 38.52 -32.33 -3.76
N PHE A 497 39.10 -32.61 -2.60
CA PHE A 497 39.88 -31.65 -1.82
C PHE A 497 41.33 -32.10 -1.72
N GLN A 498 42.26 -31.20 -2.06
CA GLN A 498 43.70 -31.41 -1.93
C GLN A 498 44.22 -30.46 -0.84
N TYR A 499 44.80 -31.01 0.21
CA TYR A 499 45.29 -30.29 1.39
C TYR A 499 46.44 -31.05 2.06
N ASP A 500 47.18 -30.39 2.96
CA ASP A 500 48.20 -31.05 3.79
C ASP A 500 47.54 -31.80 4.96
N GLU A 501 47.65 -33.13 4.94
CA GLU A 501 47.08 -34.04 5.94
C GLU A 501 47.72 -33.88 7.33
N HIS A 502 48.88 -33.24 7.44
CA HIS A 502 49.50 -32.94 8.74
C HIS A 502 48.88 -31.71 9.41
N LEU A 503 48.21 -30.84 8.65
CA LEU A 503 47.62 -29.59 9.14
C LEU A 503 46.10 -29.64 9.22
N TYR A 504 45.45 -30.35 8.29
CA TYR A 504 43.99 -30.42 8.23
C TYR A 504 43.50 -31.88 8.16
N ALA A 505 42.35 -32.14 8.76
CA ALA A 505 41.60 -33.38 8.64
C ALA A 505 40.19 -33.09 8.12
N MET A 506 39.69 -33.95 7.22
CA MET A 506 38.33 -33.91 6.71
C MET A 506 37.72 -35.31 6.73
N ALA A 507 36.44 -35.41 7.07
CA ALA A 507 35.73 -36.70 7.10
C ALA A 507 35.63 -37.39 5.73
N SER A 508 35.61 -36.62 4.65
CA SER A 508 35.62 -37.14 3.27
C SER A 508 36.26 -36.12 2.35
N SER A 509 37.37 -36.50 1.72
CA SER A 509 38.09 -35.68 0.74
C SER A 509 37.51 -35.77 -0.68
N LEU A 510 36.53 -36.66 -0.91
CA LEU A 510 35.84 -36.84 -2.19
C LEU A 510 34.32 -36.87 -1.97
N LEU A 511 33.59 -35.96 -2.63
CA LEU A 511 32.14 -35.85 -2.57
C LEU A 511 31.52 -35.98 -3.97
N ARG A 512 30.38 -36.69 -4.05
CA ARG A 512 29.56 -36.72 -5.26
C ARG A 512 28.66 -35.50 -5.29
N THR A 513 28.68 -34.76 -6.40
CA THR A 513 27.78 -33.62 -6.58
C THR A 513 26.41 -34.11 -7.10
N PRO A 514 25.31 -33.45 -6.71
CA PRO A 514 24.00 -33.71 -7.31
C PRO A 514 23.97 -33.23 -8.76
N MET A 515 22.94 -33.64 -9.51
CA MET A 515 22.68 -33.10 -10.84
C MET A 515 22.52 -31.57 -10.78
N LEU A 516 23.40 -30.84 -11.46
CA LEU A 516 23.39 -29.38 -11.44
C LEU A 516 22.45 -28.83 -12.52
N VAL A 517 21.27 -28.41 -12.08
CA VAL A 517 20.33 -27.67 -12.93
C VAL A 517 20.88 -26.25 -13.19
N PRO A 518 20.88 -25.78 -14.46
CA PRO A 518 21.23 -24.42 -14.83
C PRO A 518 20.56 -23.33 -13.97
N GLY A 519 21.33 -22.33 -13.55
CA GLY A 519 20.82 -21.17 -12.80
C GLY A 519 20.59 -21.39 -11.29
N LEU A 520 20.69 -22.64 -10.79
CA LEU A 520 20.63 -22.93 -9.36
C LEU A 520 22.03 -22.98 -8.73
N ASN A 521 22.13 -22.49 -7.49
CA ASN A 521 23.33 -22.55 -6.68
C ASN A 521 23.22 -23.72 -5.70
N TYR A 522 24.20 -24.62 -5.72
CA TYR A 522 24.26 -25.81 -4.86
C TYR A 522 25.34 -25.61 -3.79
N PRO A 523 24.97 -25.36 -2.52
CA PRO A 523 25.92 -25.33 -1.42
C PRO A 523 26.28 -26.76 -1.00
N ILE A 524 27.53 -27.14 -1.20
CA ILE A 524 28.11 -28.40 -0.75
C ILE A 524 28.96 -28.11 0.48
N GLU A 525 28.63 -28.75 1.59
CA GLU A 525 29.19 -28.42 2.90
C GLU A 525 30.11 -29.54 3.39
N THR A 526 31.25 -29.15 3.94
CA THR A 526 32.21 -30.05 4.59
C THR A 526 32.74 -29.41 5.87
N PHE A 527 33.10 -30.24 6.85
CA PHE A 527 33.79 -29.79 8.05
C PHE A 527 35.27 -30.12 7.95
N VAL A 528 36.09 -29.13 8.27
CA VAL A 528 37.55 -29.24 8.29
C VAL A 528 38.02 -29.02 9.72
N GLU A 529 38.88 -29.91 10.20
CA GLU A 529 39.51 -29.83 11.51
C GLU A 529 40.99 -29.49 11.34
N CYS A 530 41.46 -28.48 12.05
CA CYS A 530 42.85 -28.05 12.11
C CYS A 530 43.57 -28.88 13.19
N LEU A 531 44.59 -29.62 12.79
CA LEU A 531 45.37 -30.51 13.65
C LEU A 531 46.57 -29.81 14.32
N SER A 532 46.85 -28.56 13.92
CA SER A 532 48.03 -27.82 14.37
C SER A 532 47.70 -26.81 15.46
N ASP A 533 48.31 -26.97 16.63
CA ASP A 533 48.24 -26.02 17.75
C ASP A 533 49.11 -24.76 17.54
N LYS A 534 49.89 -24.70 16.45
CA LYS A 534 50.91 -23.68 16.20
C LYS A 534 50.42 -22.47 15.37
N GLY A 535 49.12 -22.40 15.05
CA GLY A 535 48.55 -21.27 14.30
C GLY A 535 49.06 -21.14 12.86
N ILE A 536 49.41 -22.26 12.22
CA ILE A 536 49.91 -22.32 10.84
C ILE A 536 48.72 -22.44 9.88
N SER A 537 48.71 -21.66 8.80
CA SER A 537 47.68 -21.72 7.74
C SER A 537 48.26 -22.25 6.44
N ASP A 538 47.54 -23.12 5.75
CA ASP A 538 47.88 -23.62 4.40
C ASP A 538 46.64 -23.62 3.46
N ILE A 539 46.87 -23.82 2.16
CA ILE A 539 45.87 -23.73 1.10
C ILE A 539 45.17 -25.07 0.88
N ILE A 540 43.85 -25.09 1.07
CA ILE A 540 42.98 -26.20 0.66
C ILE A 540 42.49 -25.93 -0.77
N LYS A 541 42.78 -26.84 -1.72
CA LYS A 541 42.30 -26.75 -3.10
C LYS A 541 41.06 -27.62 -3.30
N GLY A 542 39.94 -27.01 -3.67
CA GLY A 542 38.73 -27.71 -4.12
C GLY A 542 38.74 -27.88 -5.65
N ILE A 543 38.66 -29.12 -6.12
CA ILE A 543 38.71 -29.47 -7.54
C ILE A 543 37.39 -30.15 -7.91
N ALA A 544 36.65 -29.57 -8.87
CA ALA A 544 35.47 -30.19 -9.46
C ALA A 544 35.86 -30.84 -10.80
N SER A 545 35.64 -32.15 -10.94
CA SER A 545 36.03 -32.96 -12.10
C SER A 545 34.93 -33.89 -12.58
#